data_AF-A0AB37GKW9-F1
#
_entry.id   AF-A0AB37GKW9-F1
#
_cell.length_a   1.000
_cell.length_b   1.000
_cell.length_c   1.000
_cell.angle_alpha   90.00
_cell.angle_beta   90.00
_cell.angle_gamma   90.00
#
_symmetry.space_group_name_H-M   'P 1'
#
loop_
_entity.id
_entity.type
_entity.pdbx_description
1 polymer ?
#
loop_
_entity_poly.entity_id
_entity_poly.type
_entity_poly.pdbx_seq_one_letter_code
_entity_poly.pdbx_strand_id
1 'polypeptide(L)' 'MKYPDYETIKVFWDWGCYEDYIMRDYVEWGYLTPEEYEKITGWSYSSPPPSDGLEGDDKQDGHN' A
#
# COMPACT_ATOMS: atom_id res chain seq x y z
N MET A 1 -15.10 17.47 -9.58
CA MET A 1 -14.47 16.83 -8.41
C MET A 1 -13.00 16.66 -8.73
N LYS A 2 -12.11 17.24 -7.93
CA LYS A 2 -10.68 16.95 -8.03
C LYS A 2 -10.46 15.67 -7.25
N TYR A 3 -10.14 14.59 -7.94
CA TYR A 3 -9.73 13.36 -7.29
C TYR A 3 -8.38 13.60 -6.59
N PRO A 4 -8.11 12.92 -5.48
CA PRO A 4 -6.85 13.07 -4.76
C PRO A 4 -5.66 12.71 -5.65
N ASP A 5 -4.68 13.60 -5.73
CA ASP A 5 -3.39 13.32 -6.39
C ASP A 5 -2.60 12.24 -5.62
N TYR A 6 -1.58 11.67 -6.25
CA TYR A 6 -0.68 10.64 -5.68
C TYR A 6 -0.26 10.94 -4.22
N GLU A 7 0.12 12.19 -3.92
CA GLU A 7 0.52 12.60 -2.57
C GLU A 7 -0.59 12.46 -1.55
N THR A 8 -1.83 12.73 -1.96
CA THR A 8 -2.99 12.61 -1.07
C THR A 8 -3.29 11.14 -0.78
N ILE A 9 -3.23 10.27 -1.79
CA ILE A 9 -3.44 8.83 -1.63
C ILE A 9 -2.36 8.23 -0.70
N LYS A 10 -1.11 8.67 -0.84
CA LYS A 10 0.00 8.30 0.05
C LYS A 10 -0.25 8.70 1.50
N VAL A 11 -0.73 9.93 1.76
CA VAL A 11 -1.02 10.39 3.13
C VAL A 11 -2.12 9.55 3.78
N PHE A 12 -3.17 9.20 3.03
CA PHE A 12 -4.22 8.33 3.56
C PHE A 12 -3.74 6.90 3.86
N TRP A 13 -2.78 6.37 3.08
CA TRP A 13 -2.10 5.12 3.41
C TRP A 13 -1.32 5.20 4.71
N ASP A 14 -0.50 6.25 4.84
CA ASP A 14 0.36 6.49 6.00
C ASP A 14 -0.47 6.65 7.29
N TRP A 15 -1.66 7.23 7.18
CA TRP A 15 -2.62 7.33 8.27
C TRP A 15 -3.32 6.01 8.61
N GLY A 16 -3.15 4.97 7.79
CA GLY A 16 -3.87 3.70 7.93
C GLY A 16 -5.37 3.81 7.61
N CYS A 17 -5.77 4.83 6.84
CA CYS A 17 -7.17 4.99 6.39
C CYS A 17 -7.51 4.09 5.20
N TYR A 18 -6.50 3.61 4.46
CA TYR A 18 -6.69 2.74 3.30
C TYR A 18 -6.08 1.37 3.51
N GLU A 19 -6.83 0.35 3.11
CA GLU A 19 -6.41 -1.04 3.05
C GLU A 19 -5.93 -1.39 1.62
N ASP A 20 -5.26 -2.53 1.46
CA ASP A 20 -4.63 -2.91 0.19
C ASP A 20 -5.64 -2.93 -0.98
N TYR A 21 -6.85 -3.43 -0.73
CA TYR A 21 -7.88 -3.51 -1.77
C TYR A 21 -8.29 -2.13 -2.28
N ILE A 22 -8.36 -1.12 -1.39
CA ILE A 22 -8.69 0.26 -1.77
C ILE A 22 -7.61 0.83 -2.68
N MET A 23 -6.34 0.53 -2.36
CA MET A 23 -5.21 0.95 -3.18
C MET A 23 -5.21 0.31 -4.56
N ARG A 24 -5.70 -0.93 -4.67
CA ARG A 24 -5.85 -1.63 -5.96
C ARG A 24 -6.99 -1.06 -6.79
N ASP A 25 -8.12 -0.72 -6.17
CA ASP A 25 -9.20 0.01 -6.82
C ASP A 25 -8.69 1.33 -7.44
N TYR A 26 -7.83 2.08 -6.74
CA TYR A 26 -7.21 3.29 -7.31
C TYR A 26 -6.33 3.01 -8.54
N VAL A 27 -5.66 1.85 -8.59
CA VAL A 27 -4.90 1.42 -9.77
C VAL A 27 -5.84 1.06 -10.93
N GLU A 28 -6.91 0.31 -10.65
CA GLU A 28 -7.90 -0.08 -11.67
C GLU A 28 -8.66 1.12 -12.23
N TRP A 29 -8.91 2.13 -11.41
CA TRP A 29 -9.55 3.38 -11.82
C TRP A 29 -8.60 4.33 -12.57
N GLY A 30 -7.29 4.00 -12.63
CA GLY A 30 -6.27 4.80 -13.31
C GLY A 30 -5.82 6.05 -12.54
N TYR A 31 -6.05 6.09 -11.22
CA TYR A 31 -5.52 7.15 -10.34
C TYR A 31 -4.10 6.83 -9.86
N LEU A 32 -3.76 5.55 -9.76
CA LEU A 32 -2.42 5.06 -9.45
C LEU A 32 -1.91 4.16 -10.58
N THR A 33 -0.61 4.19 -10.79
CA THR A 33 0.08 3.14 -11.54
C THR A 33 0.48 1.98 -10.61
N PRO A 34 0.68 0.77 -11.14
CA PRO A 34 1.19 -0.35 -10.35
C PRO A 34 2.53 -0.01 -9.64
N GLU A 35 3.41 0.75 -10.30
CA GLU A 35 4.66 1.23 -9.69
C GLU A 35 4.42 2.19 -8.52
N GLU A 36 3.41 3.06 -8.61
CA GLU A 36 3.06 3.97 -7.52
C GLU A 36 2.43 3.23 -6.34
N TYR A 37 1.58 2.24 -6.62
CA TYR A 37 1.09 1.31 -5.60
C TYR A 37 2.24 0.63 -4.85
N GLU A 38 3.24 0.12 -5.59
CA GLU A 38 4.43 -0.51 -5.02
C GLU A 38 5.25 0.46 -4.17
N LYS A 39 5.35 1.73 -4.57
CA LYS A 39 6.04 2.78 -3.80
C LYS A 39 5.30 3.21 -2.54
N ILE A 40 3.97 3.24 -2.56
CA ILE A 40 3.15 3.65 -1.42
C ILE A 40 3.07 2.52 -0.40
N THR A 41 2.70 1.33 -0.87
CA THR A 41 2.42 0.19 0.00
C THR A 41 3.70 -0.54 0.40
N GLY A 42 4.70 -0.61 -0.49
CA GLY A 42 5.86 -1.48 -0.36
C GLY A 42 5.61 -2.92 -0.84
N TRP A 43 4.44 -3.21 -1.41
CA TRP A 43 4.04 -4.56 -1.85
C TRP A 43 3.86 -4.60 -3.36
N SER A 44 4.24 -5.72 -3.98
CA SER A 44 4.02 -5.91 -5.41
C SER A 44 2.54 -6.03 -5.75
N TYR A 45 2.06 -5.25 -6.71
CA TYR A 45 0.67 -5.31 -7.17
C TYR A 45 0.26 -6.73 -7.63
N SER A 46 1.21 -7.49 -8.19
CA SER A 46 0.99 -8.86 -8.66
C SER A 46 1.04 -9.93 -7.56
N SER A 47 1.60 -9.60 -6.39
CA SER A 47 1.70 -10.48 -5.23
C SER A 47 1.39 -9.69 -3.96
N PRO A 48 0.09 -9.40 -3.70
CA PRO A 48 -0.31 -8.61 -2.55
C PRO A 48 0.01 -9.33 -1.23
N PRO A 49 -0.07 -8.61 -0.09
CA PRO A 49 -0.04 -9.26 1.21
C PRO A 49 -0.99 -10.44 1.30
N PRO A 50 -0.63 -11.51 2.03
CA PRO A 50 -1.67 -12.33 2.61
C PRO A 50 -2.50 -11.40 3.50
N SER A 51 -3.79 -11.27 3.19
CA SER A 51 -4.77 -10.39 3.88
C SER A 51 -4.96 -10.69 5.38
N ASP A 52 -4.15 -11.59 5.95
CA ASP A 52 -4.22 -12.11 7.32
C ASP A 52 -2.93 -11.84 8.12
N GLY A 53 -1.98 -11.05 7.60
CA GLY A 53 -0.63 -10.97 8.18
C GLY A 53 -0.02 -9.58 8.22
N LEU A 54 -0.53 -8.70 9.08
CA LEU A 54 0.36 -7.79 9.82
C LEU A 54 1.17 -8.62 10.83
N GLU A 55 2.01 -9.53 10.35
CA GLU A 55 3.07 -10.17 11.13
C GLU A 55 4.24 -10.38 10.18
N GLY A 56 5.10 -9.37 10.11
CA GLY A 56 6.22 -9.35 9.18
C GLY A 56 7.18 -8.18 9.37
N ASP A 57 7.10 -7.43 10.47
CA ASP A 57 8.29 -6.78 11.02
C ASP A 57 9.01 -7.84 11.86
N ASP A 58 9.73 -8.69 11.15
CA ASP A 58 10.82 -9.49 11.67
C ASP A 58 11.82 -8.52 12.34
N LYS A 59 11.58 -8.19 13.60
CA LYS A 59 12.66 -7.91 14.54
C LYS A 59 13.25 -9.26 14.93
N GLN A 60 13.93 -9.95 14.00
CA GLN A 60 15.07 -10.77 14.42
C GLN A 60 16.19 -9.82 14.81
N ASP A 61 16.08 -9.25 16.01
CA ASP A 61 17.27 -8.98 16.80
C ASP A 61 17.75 -10.34 17.31
N GLY A 62 18.44 -11.04 16.42
CA GLY A 62 19.23 -12.19 16.78
C GLY A 62 20.50 -11.71 17.48
N HIS A 63 20.72 -12.25 18.67
CA HIS A 63 22.04 -12.63 19.20
C HIS A 63 22.88 -11.51 19.84
N ASN A 64 22.80 -11.39 21.17
CA ASN A 64 23.87 -11.85 22.10
C ASN A 64 23.51 -11.59 23.57
#